data_AF-A0A951ZHC1-F1
#
_entry.id   AF-A0A951ZHC1-F1
#
_cell.length_a   1.000
_cell.length_b   1.000
_cell.length_c   1.000
_cell.angle_alpha   90.00
_cell.angle_beta   90.00
_cell.angle_gamma   90.00
#
_symmetry.space_group_name_H-M   'P 1'
#
loop_
_entity.id
_entity.type
_entity.pdbx_description
1 polymer ?
#
loop_
_entity_poly.entity_id
_entity_poly.type
_entity_poly.pdbx_seq_one_letter_code
_entity_poly.pdbx_strand_id
1 'polypeptide(L)'
;MRADDPITYEIDEQSRITAVNTAWFDEAQASGDERLSDSHLVGQSLWDLIRDQSTRHLYETLIAAARIHRDAVAFRFRCDTPDQRRLLRMQVTARPDGHVTFSVSLVASQL
;
A
#
# COMPACT_ATOMS: atom_id res chain seq x y z
N MET A 1 15.70 -12.38 -5.07
CA MET A 1 14.50 -11.84 -4.40
C MET A 1 13.38 -12.84 -4.63
N ARG A 2 12.61 -13.20 -3.60
CA ARG A 2 11.55 -14.23 -3.75
C ARG A 2 10.30 -13.55 -4.31
N ALA A 3 9.52 -14.25 -5.12
CA ALA A 3 8.26 -13.75 -5.69
C ALA A 3 7.17 -13.40 -4.65
N ASP A 4 7.45 -13.55 -3.35
CA ASP A 4 6.53 -13.36 -2.24
C ASP A 4 6.96 -12.24 -1.27
N ASP A 5 7.98 -11.44 -1.60
CA ASP A 5 8.36 -10.33 -0.72
C ASP A 5 7.21 -9.30 -0.65
N PRO A 6 6.77 -8.91 0.56
CA PRO A 6 5.64 -8.01 0.69
C PRO A 6 5.98 -6.64 0.10
N ILE A 7 5.01 -6.03 -0.57
CA ILE A 7 5.11 -4.63 -0.99
C ILE A 7 5.09 -3.78 0.27
N THR A 8 6.04 -2.87 0.43
CA THR A 8 6.05 -1.94 1.57
C THR A 8 6.27 -0.51 1.11
N TYR A 9 5.51 0.41 1.69
CA TYR A 9 5.69 1.84 1.52
C TYR A 9 5.39 2.59 2.81
N GLU A 10 5.85 3.83 2.89
CA GLU A 10 5.72 4.68 4.07
C GLU A 10 5.20 6.06 3.70
N ILE A 11 4.40 6.65 4.61
CA ILE A 11 4.00 8.05 4.54
C ILE A 11 4.41 8.83 5.79
N ASP A 12 4.64 10.12 5.63
CA ASP A 12 4.81 11.08 6.73
C ASP A 12 3.47 11.52 7.35
N GLU A 13 3.54 12.47 8.29
CA GLU A 13 2.38 13.07 8.95
C GLU A 13 1.41 13.76 7.97
N GLN A 14 1.93 14.32 6.88
CA GLN A 14 1.19 14.99 5.81
C GLN A 14 0.71 14.03 4.71
N SER A 15 0.86 12.72 4.93
CA SER A 15 0.48 11.66 3.99
C SER A 15 1.24 11.72 2.67
N ARG A 16 2.51 12.16 2.69
CA ARG A 16 3.41 12.09 1.54
C ARG A 16 4.25 10.82 1.60
N ILE A 17 4.47 10.18 0.46
CA ILE A 17 5.28 8.97 0.36
C ILE A 17 6.74 9.30 0.72
N THR A 18 7.31 8.63 1.71
CA THR A 18 8.70 8.82 2.15
C THR A 18 9.62 7.68 1.70
N ALA A 19 9.06 6.48 1.51
CA ALA A 19 9.80 5.31 1.06
C ALA A 19 8.89 4.30 0.37
N VAL A 20 9.47 3.55 -0.57
CA VAL A 20 8.89 2.33 -1.17
C VAL A 20 10.00 1.28 -1.30
N ASN A 21 9.66 -0.01 -1.28
CA ASN A 21 10.63 -1.08 -1.51
C ASN A 21 10.70 -1.52 -2.98
N THR A 22 11.66 -2.39 -3.31
CA THR A 22 11.83 -2.93 -4.67
C THR A 22 10.59 -3.69 -5.16
N ALA A 23 9.90 -4.43 -4.28
CA ALA A 23 8.71 -5.20 -4.64
C ALA A 23 7.55 -4.31 -5.13
N TRP A 24 7.49 -3.04 -4.70
CA TRP A 24 6.57 -2.06 -5.27
C TRP A 24 6.78 -1.89 -6.77
N PHE A 25 8.03 -1.71 -7.20
CA PHE A 25 8.36 -1.47 -8.60
C PHE A 25 8.13 -2.70 -9.47
N ASP A 26 8.38 -3.90 -8.93
CA ASP A 26 8.12 -5.16 -9.64
C ASP A 26 6.61 -5.32 -9.93
N GLU A 27 5.74 -5.03 -8.96
CA GLU A 27 4.29 -5.10 -9.15
C GLU A 27 3.76 -3.95 -10.01
N ALA A 28 4.32 -2.74 -9.89
CA ALA A 28 4.00 -1.63 -10.78
C ALA A 28 4.27 -2.00 -12.25
N GLN A 29 5.45 -2.57 -12.54
CA GLN A 29 5.81 -3.04 -13.87
C GLN A 29 4.88 -4.17 -14.34
N ALA A 30 4.57 -5.14 -13.48
CA ALA A 30 3.66 -6.24 -13.82
C ALA A 30 2.22 -5.76 -14.11
N SER A 31 1.76 -4.71 -13.41
CA SER A 31 0.43 -4.11 -13.61
C SER A 31 0.33 -3.28 -14.88
N GLY A 32 1.45 -2.82 -15.44
CA GLY A 32 1.49 -1.90 -16.57
C GLY A 32 1.10 -0.45 -16.23
N ASP A 33 0.97 -0.09 -14.95
CA ASP A 33 0.69 1.30 -14.54
C ASP A 33 1.98 2.12 -14.45
N GLU A 34 2.30 2.82 -15.54
CA GLU A 34 3.50 3.65 -15.67
C GLU A 34 3.64 4.72 -14.58
N ARG A 35 2.52 5.12 -13.94
CA ARG A 35 2.53 6.12 -12.86
C ARG A 35 3.18 5.59 -11.58
N LEU A 36 3.14 4.28 -11.36
CA LEU A 36 3.67 3.64 -10.15
C LEU A 36 5.16 3.30 -10.29
N SER A 37 5.68 3.31 -11.52
CA SER A 37 7.09 3.14 -11.87
C SER A 37 7.89 4.45 -11.90
N ASP A 38 7.26 5.58 -11.57
CA ASP A 38 7.90 6.89 -11.63
C ASP A 38 8.91 7.08 -10.48
N SER A 39 10.13 7.52 -10.82
CA SER A 39 11.18 7.88 -9.85
C SER A 39 10.79 9.08 -8.98
N HIS A 40 9.76 9.83 -9.39
CA HIS A 40 9.18 10.94 -8.63
C HIS A 40 8.15 10.54 -7.58
N LEU A 41 7.95 9.24 -7.29
CA LEU A 41 6.94 8.78 -6.33
C LEU A 41 7.18 9.32 -4.90
N VAL A 42 8.44 9.38 -4.46
CA VAL A 42 8.81 9.92 -3.15
C VAL A 42 8.52 11.42 -3.10
N GLY A 43 7.80 11.85 -2.08
CA GLY A 43 7.34 13.22 -1.88
C GLY A 43 5.93 13.49 -2.42
N GLN A 44 5.35 12.62 -3.26
CA GLN A 44 3.97 12.78 -3.72
C GLN A 44 2.98 12.52 -2.59
N SER A 45 1.83 13.18 -2.64
CA SER A 45 0.74 12.87 -1.72
C SER A 45 0.15 11.51 -2.08
N LEU A 46 -0.06 10.66 -1.07
CA LEU A 46 -0.82 9.42 -1.22
C LEU A 46 -2.20 9.68 -1.86
N TRP A 47 -2.79 10.85 -1.59
CA TRP A 47 -4.09 11.24 -2.08
C TRP A 47 -4.14 11.57 -3.57
N ASP A 48 -3.00 11.87 -4.19
CA ASP A 48 -2.89 12.07 -5.65
C ASP A 48 -2.81 10.72 -6.39
N LEU A 49 -2.45 9.65 -5.66
CA LEU A 49 -2.35 8.28 -6.17
C LEU A 49 -3.69 7.54 -6.07
N ILE A 50 -4.49 7.81 -5.02
CA ILE A 50 -5.80 7.20 -4.80
C ILE A 50 -6.90 8.07 -5.44
N ARG A 51 -7.45 7.61 -6.57
CA ARG A 51 -8.43 8.39 -7.35
C ARG A 51 -9.87 8.28 -6.86
N ASP A 52 -10.27 7.12 -6.36
CA ASP A 52 -11.66 6.88 -5.98
C ASP A 52 -11.93 7.24 -4.52
N GLN A 53 -13.11 7.80 -4.27
CA GLN A 53 -13.48 8.35 -2.96
C GLN A 53 -13.61 7.26 -1.88
N SER A 54 -14.07 6.07 -2.25
CA SER A 54 -14.29 4.97 -1.33
C SER A 54 -12.97 4.43 -0.78
N THR A 55 -11.98 4.19 -1.65
CA THR A 55 -10.64 3.78 -1.26
C THR A 55 -9.96 4.87 -0.46
N ARG A 56 -10.11 6.14 -0.84
CA ARG A 56 -9.56 7.25 -0.07
C ARG A 56 -10.09 7.26 1.36
N HIS A 57 -11.41 7.15 1.53
CA HIS A 57 -12.05 7.13 2.85
C HIS A 57 -11.60 5.92 3.69
N LEU A 58 -11.45 4.75 3.08
CA LEU A 58 -10.91 3.56 3.73
C LEU A 58 -9.49 3.83 4.25
N TYR A 59 -8.61 4.40 3.43
CA TYR A 59 -7.24 4.72 3.82
C TYR A 59 -7.17 5.76 4.94
N GLU A 60 -7.96 6.83 4.84
CA GLU A 60 -8.07 7.85 5.90
C GLU A 60 -8.46 7.20 7.25
N THR A 61 -9.45 6.30 7.21
CA THR A 61 -9.92 5.56 8.40
C THR A 61 -8.83 4.66 8.99
N LEU A 62 -8.11 3.92 8.15
CA LEU A 62 -7.06 2.99 8.58
C LEU A 62 -5.86 3.73 9.17
N ILE A 63 -5.43 4.83 8.54
CA ILE A 63 -4.33 5.67 9.03
C ILE A 63 -4.71 6.29 10.38
N ALA A 64 -5.92 6.82 10.51
CA ALA A 64 -6.41 7.38 11.76
C ALA A 64 -6.43 6.33 12.88
N ALA A 65 -6.99 5.14 12.60
CA ALA A 65 -7.04 4.04 13.56
C ALA A 65 -5.64 3.60 14.00
N ALA A 66 -4.71 3.40 13.06
CA ALA A 66 -3.33 3.01 13.38
C ALA A 66 -2.64 4.06 14.27
N ARG A 67 -2.82 5.36 13.98
CA ARG A 67 -2.27 6.47 14.76
C ARG A 67 -2.87 6.57 16.16
N ILE A 68 -4.19 6.45 16.29
CA ILE A 68 -4.92 6.57 17.57
C ILE A 68 -4.56 5.41 18.51
N HIS A 69 -4.60 4.18 18.00
CA HIS A 69 -4.38 2.99 18.82
C HIS A 69 -2.90 2.66 19.03
N ARG A 70 -2.00 3.30 18.25
CA ARG A 70 -0.57 2.97 18.18
C ARG A 70 -0.33 1.47 17.98
N ASP A 71 -1.20 0.85 17.20
CA ASP A 71 -1.20 -0.58 16.92
C ASP A 71 -1.41 -0.82 15.42
N ALA A 72 -1.06 -2.01 14.96
CA ALA A 72 -1.22 -2.40 13.58
C ALA A 72 -2.69 -2.73 13.28
N VAL A 73 -3.26 -2.06 12.28
CA VAL A 73 -4.56 -2.44 11.71
C VAL A 73 -4.32 -3.28 10.48
N ALA A 74 -5.08 -4.37 10.31
CA ALA A 74 -4.94 -5.22 9.14
C ALA A 74 -6.30 -5.65 8.60
N PHE A 75 -6.39 -5.73 7.26
CA PHE A 75 -7.57 -6.21 6.56
C PHE A 75 -7.16 -7.03 5.34
N ARG A 76 -8.10 -7.83 4.83
CA ARG A 76 -7.93 -8.60 3.61
C ARG A 76 -8.79 -7.98 2.51
N PHE A 77 -8.27 -7.97 1.29
CA PHE A 77 -8.97 -7.42 0.14
C PHE A 77 -8.63 -8.24 -1.12
N ARG A 78 -9.46 -8.09 -2.16
CA ARG A 78 -9.24 -8.73 -3.45
C ARG A 78 -8.58 -7.77 -4.42
N CYS A 79 -7.62 -8.27 -5.19
CA CYS A 79 -6.98 -7.56 -6.30
C CYS A 79 -6.92 -8.50 -7.49
N ASP A 80 -8.10 -8.82 -8.02
CA ASP A 80 -8.22 -9.80 -9.09
C ASP A 80 -7.82 -9.19 -10.44
N THR A 81 -7.21 -10.02 -11.28
CA THR A 81 -7.09 -9.76 -12.71
C THR A 81 -8.18 -10.53 -13.45
N PRO A 82 -8.41 -10.29 -14.75
CA PRO A 82 -9.40 -11.06 -15.52
C PRO A 82 -9.22 -12.58 -15.42
N ASP A 83 -7.96 -13.03 -15.30
CA ASP A 83 -7.58 -14.45 -15.34
C ASP A 83 -7.15 -15.01 -13.98
N GLN A 84 -7.19 -14.22 -12.91
CA GLN A 84 -6.69 -14.65 -11.60
C GLN A 84 -7.42 -13.96 -10.45
N ARG A 85 -7.84 -14.76 -9.46
CA ARG A 85 -8.35 -14.25 -8.18
C ARG A 85 -7.22 -14.16 -7.16
N ARG A 86 -7.00 -13.00 -6.57
CA ARG A 86 -5.93 -12.76 -5.58
C ARG A 86 -6.53 -12.22 -4.29
N LEU A 87 -6.29 -12.92 -3.18
CA LEU A 87 -6.57 -12.43 -1.84
C LEU A 87 -5.28 -11.86 -1.25
N LEU A 88 -5.29 -10.58 -0.94
CA LEU A 88 -4.17 -9.85 -0.35
C LEU A 88 -4.50 -9.49 1.11
N ARG A 89 -3.47 -9.29 1.93
CA ARG A 89 -3.57 -8.70 3.27
C ARG A 89 -2.77 -7.40 3.28
N MET A 90 -3.40 -6.33 3.73
CA MET A 90 -2.72 -5.08 4.05
C MET A 90 -2.61 -4.94 5.56
N GLN A 91 -1.43 -4.54 6.03
CA GLN A 91 -1.17 -4.13 7.39
C GLN A 91 -0.70 -2.68 7.39
N VAL A 92 -1.28 -1.88 8.28
CA VAL A 92 -1.01 -0.44 8.45
C VAL A 92 -0.52 -0.24 9.88
N THR A 93 0.69 0.26 10.03
CA THR A 93 1.35 0.39 11.33
C THR A 93 1.86 1.81 11.52
N ALA A 94 1.38 2.48 12.57
CA ALA A 94 1.91 3.78 12.97
C ALA A 94 3.31 3.61 13.59
N ARG A 95 4.18 4.58 13.33
CA ARG A 95 5.55 4.61 13.83
C ARG A 95 5.73 5.70 14.90
N PRO A 96 6.74 5.58 15.78
CA PRO A 96 6.98 6.57 16.83
C PRO A 96 7.31 7.99 16.32
N ASP A 97 7.81 8.09 15.09
CA ASP A 97 8.19 9.32 14.38
C ASP A 97 7.01 10.01 13.66
N GLY A 98 5.76 9.54 13.87
CA GLY A 98 4.56 10.09 13.23
C GLY A 98 4.27 9.51 11.84
N HIS A 99 5.20 8.72 11.30
CA HIS A 99 5.05 8.06 10.01
C HIS A 99 4.11 6.86 10.11
N VAL A 100 3.67 6.37 8.96
CA VAL A 100 2.86 5.15 8.84
C VAL A 100 3.44 4.26 7.77
N THR A 101 3.69 3.00 8.12
CA THR A 101 4.14 1.97 7.18
C THR A 101 2.98 1.08 6.77
N PHE A 102 2.92 0.82 5.47
CA PHE A 102 2.00 -0.12 4.84
C PHE A 102 2.80 -1.34 4.39
N SER A 103 2.25 -2.52 4.64
CA SER A 103 2.78 -3.78 4.11
C SER A 103 1.63 -4.56 3.47
N VAL A 104 1.81 -4.97 2.22
CA VAL A 104 0.85 -5.76 1.45
C VAL A 104 1.49 -7.08 1.09
N SER A 105 0.82 -8.19 1.43
CA SER A 105 1.27 -9.53 1.10
C SER A 105 0.17 -10.37 0.46
N LEU A 106 0.58 -11.31 -0.40
CA LEU A 106 -0.30 -12.32 -0.95
C LEU A 106 -0.71 -13.31 0.13
N VAL A 107 -2.01 -13.57 0.26
CA VAL A 107 -2.56 -14.59 1.16
C VAL A 107 -2.89 -15.86 0.38
N ALA A 108 -3.53 -15.70 -0.78
CA ALA A 108 -3.88 -16.81 -1.66
C ALA A 108 -4.08 -16.31 -3.10
N SER A 109 -3.80 -17.15 -4.08
CA SER A 109 -4.12 -16.91 -5.49
C SER A 109 -4.78 -18.15 -6.10
N GLN A 110 -5.71 -17.94 -7.03
CA GLN A 110 -6.40 -18.98 -7.78
C GLN A 110 -6.49 -18.57 -9.25
N LEU A 111 -6.18 -19.50 -10.16
CA LEU A 111 -6.41 -19.38 -11.60
C LEU A 111 -7.89 -19.70 -11.91
#